data_AF-A0A7J6CL39-F1
#
_entry.id   AF-A0A7J6CL39-F1
#
_cell.length_a   1.000
_cell.length_b   1.000
_cell.length_c   1.000
_cell.angle_alpha   90.00
_cell.angle_beta   90.00
_cell.angle_gamma   90.00
#
_symmetry.space_group_name_H-M   'P 1'
#
loop_
_entity.id
_entity.type
_entity.pdbx_description
1 polymer ?
#
loop_
_entity_poly.entity_id
_entity_poly.type
_entity_poly.pdbx_seq_one_letter_code
_entity_poly.pdbx_strand_id
1 'polypeptide(L)'
;MAGSLSLKAAVNLPHRPPLHCSTLIPALCFSLRLLMWACRLKDSWCSLPWMLFISLASHHIRDGVRHGLWVCPFGNTTPISYWLYVTITATLPHLCSVLMYLTGTRDMISTKHGVAIDV
;
A
#
# COMPACT_ATOMS: atom_id res chain seq x y z
N MET A 1 14.81 8.44 14.94
CA MET A 1 15.36 8.43 13.57
C MET A 1 16.60 7.54 13.56
N ALA A 2 16.95 6.92 12.43
CA ALA A 2 18.19 6.15 12.32
C ALA A 2 19.35 7.14 12.51
N GLY A 3 20.09 7.05 13.61
CA GLY A 3 21.22 7.96 13.90
C GLY A 3 22.43 7.78 12.99
N SER A 4 22.32 6.96 11.92
CA SER A 4 23.37 6.75 10.92
C SER A 4 22.75 6.33 9.58
N LEU A 5 23.53 6.49 8.50
CA LEU A 5 23.19 6.02 7.14
C LEU A 5 23.39 4.50 6.96
N SER A 6 23.52 3.75 8.05
CA SER A 6 23.65 2.31 7.98
C SER A 6 22.30 1.65 7.68
N LEU A 7 22.24 0.87 6.60
CA LEU A 7 21.09 0.02 6.27
C LEU A 7 20.69 -0.88 7.44
N LYS A 8 21.68 -1.40 8.19
CA LYS A 8 21.43 -2.21 9.38
C LYS A 8 20.79 -1.42 10.52
N ALA A 9 21.16 -0.15 10.68
CA ALA A 9 20.52 0.74 11.65
C ALA A 9 19.11 1.12 11.22
N ALA A 10 18.89 1.39 9.93
CA ALA A 10 17.59 1.75 9.37
C ALA A 10 16.52 0.64 9.52
N VAL A 11 16.94 -0.64 9.49
CA VAL A 11 16.01 -1.78 9.66
C VAL A 11 15.87 -2.27 11.10
N ASN A 12 16.63 -1.73 12.06
CA ASN A 12 16.59 -2.11 13.48
C ASN A 12 16.33 -0.91 14.40
N LEU A 13 15.43 0.00 14.02
CA LEU A 13 15.07 1.13 14.87
C LEU A 13 14.34 0.65 16.14
N PRO A 14 14.71 1.15 17.33
CA PRO A 14 14.03 0.81 18.59
C PRO A 14 12.65 1.46 18.73
N HIS A 15 12.32 2.43 17.88
CA HIS A 15 11.04 3.14 17.88
C HIS A 15 10.46 3.18 16.48
N ARG A 16 9.14 3.02 16.39
CA ARG A 16 8.44 3.10 15.10
C ARG A 16 8.53 4.50 14.53
N PRO A 17 8.84 4.65 13.24
CA PRO A 17 8.71 5.93 12.58
C PRO A 17 7.24 6.38 12.60
N PRO A 18 6.97 7.69 12.71
CA PRO A 18 5.61 8.22 12.82
C PRO A 18 4.72 7.91 11.61
N LEU A 19 5.32 7.57 10.46
CA LEU A 19 4.61 7.23 9.23
C LEU A 19 4.08 5.78 9.17
N HIS A 20 4.32 4.94 10.18
CA HIS A 20 3.83 3.55 10.21
C HIS A 20 2.36 3.40 10.63
N CYS A 21 1.57 4.47 10.66
CA CYS A 21 0.13 4.39 10.89
C CYS A 21 -0.56 3.82 9.65
N SER A 22 -1.03 2.57 9.73
CA SER A 22 -1.63 1.84 8.59
C SER A 22 -2.94 2.47 8.13
N THR A 23 -3.64 3.20 9.02
CA THR A 23 -4.82 4.00 8.67
C THR A 23 -4.49 5.13 7.67
N LEU A 24 -3.24 5.59 7.60
CA LEU A 24 -2.84 6.61 6.63
C LEU A 24 -2.78 6.08 5.21
N ILE A 25 -2.61 4.77 5.00
CA ILE A 25 -2.51 4.17 3.66
C ILE A 25 -3.76 4.48 2.81
N PRO A 26 -4.99 4.13 3.24
CA PRO A 26 -6.20 4.45 2.46
C PRO A 26 -6.39 5.96 2.33
N ALA A 27 -6.07 6.75 3.37
CA ALA A 27 -6.17 8.20 3.32
C ALA A 27 -5.24 8.83 2.27
N LEU A 28 -3.99 8.36 2.17
CA LEU A 28 -3.02 8.80 1.17
C LEU A 28 -3.45 8.41 -0.24
N CYS A 29 -3.90 7.17 -0.43
CA CYS A 29 -4.36 6.69 -1.73
C CYS A 29 -5.60 7.47 -2.21
N PHE A 30 -6.54 7.74 -1.31
CA PHE A 30 -7.73 8.54 -1.59
C PHE A 30 -7.38 10.00 -1.89
N SER A 31 -6.49 10.60 -1.09
CA SER A 31 -6.03 11.98 -1.32
C SER A 31 -5.32 12.12 -2.66
N LEU A 32 -4.48 11.15 -3.04
CA LEU A 32 -3.84 11.12 -4.35
C LEU A 32 -4.89 11.00 -5.46
N ARG A 33 -5.90 10.13 -5.30
CA ARG A 33 -7.00 9.99 -6.27
C ARG A 33 -7.80 11.29 -6.42
N LEU A 34 -8.10 11.99 -5.33
CA LEU A 34 -8.75 13.30 -5.35
C LEU A 34 -7.89 14.36 -6.04
N LEU A 35 -6.60 14.41 -5.75
CA LEU A 35 -5.65 15.33 -6.37
C LEU A 35 -5.60 15.10 -7.89
N MET A 36 -5.51 13.85 -8.33
CA MET A 36 -5.54 13.51 -9.74
C MET A 36 -6.84 13.91 -10.42
N TRP A 37 -7.97 13.75 -9.74
CA TRP A 37 -9.27 14.20 -10.24
C TRP A 37 -9.34 15.73 -10.37
N ALA A 38 -8.87 16.45 -9.36
CA ALA A 38 -8.83 17.92 -9.33
C ALA A 38 -7.90 18.49 -10.42
N CYS A 39 -6.72 17.91 -10.59
CA CYS A 39 -5.74 18.31 -11.59
C CYS A 39 -6.01 17.75 -12.99
N ARG A 40 -7.14 17.05 -13.22
CA ARG A 40 -7.51 16.41 -14.49
C ARG A 40 -6.45 15.44 -15.04
N LEU A 41 -5.62 14.85 -14.17
CA LEU A 41 -4.53 13.91 -14.53
C LEU A 41 -5.03 12.48 -14.83
N LYS A 42 -6.27 12.36 -15.33
CA LYS A 42 -7.06 11.11 -15.28
C LYS A 42 -6.41 9.94 -16.00
N ASP A 43 -5.69 10.18 -17.10
CA ASP A 43 -5.50 9.10 -18.06
C ASP A 43 -4.16 8.39 -17.98
N SER A 44 -3.04 9.12 -17.80
CA SER A 44 -1.71 8.49 -17.85
C SER A 44 -1.22 7.95 -16.49
N TRP A 45 -1.91 8.29 -15.38
CA TRP A 45 -1.40 8.09 -14.01
C TRP A 45 -2.37 7.27 -13.13
N CYS A 46 -3.46 6.72 -13.69
CA CYS A 46 -4.55 6.07 -12.93
C CYS A 46 -4.13 4.82 -12.14
N SER A 47 -3.00 4.19 -12.50
CA SER A 47 -2.40 3.10 -11.74
C SER A 47 -1.63 3.56 -10.49
N LEU A 48 -1.26 4.83 -10.37
CA LEU A 48 -0.40 5.29 -9.27
C LEU A 48 -0.99 5.14 -7.87
N PRO A 49 -2.28 5.44 -7.62
CA PRO A 49 -2.88 5.16 -6.31
C PRO A 49 -2.78 3.68 -5.93
N TRP A 50 -2.91 2.78 -6.92
CA TRP A 50 -2.81 1.33 -6.72
C TRP A 50 -1.37 0.87 -6.49
N MET A 51 -0.40 1.45 -7.21
CA MET A 51 1.03 1.20 -6.96
C MET A 51 1.44 1.68 -5.57
N LEU A 52 0.99 2.88 -5.16
CA LEU A 52 1.23 3.42 -3.84
C LEU A 52 0.60 2.53 -2.76
N PHE A 53 -0.64 2.07 -2.98
CA PHE A 53 -1.34 1.17 -2.08
C PHE A 53 -0.57 -0.13 -1.89
N ILE A 54 -0.21 -0.85 -2.96
CA ILE A 54 0.54 -2.12 -2.87
C ILE A 54 1.88 -1.91 -2.15
N SER A 55 2.60 -0.85 -2.49
CA SER A 55 3.91 -0.54 -1.89
C SER A 55 3.79 -0.31 -0.37
N LEU A 56 2.89 0.58 0.05
CA LEU A 56 2.72 0.90 1.47
C LEU A 56 2.08 -0.26 2.24
N ALA A 57 1.05 -0.91 1.69
CA ALA A 57 0.39 -2.04 2.34
C ALA A 57 1.37 -3.18 2.57
N SER A 58 2.11 -3.61 1.54
CA SER A 58 3.10 -4.69 1.68
C SER A 58 4.22 -4.32 2.68
N HIS A 59 4.66 -3.07 2.70
CA HIS A 59 5.62 -2.57 3.68
C HIS A 59 5.09 -2.68 5.12
N HIS A 60 3.87 -2.22 5.36
CA HIS A 60 3.25 -2.27 6.69
C HIS A 60 2.92 -3.70 7.12
N ILE A 61 2.50 -4.58 6.20
CA ILE A 61 2.29 -6.00 6.46
C ILE A 61 3.60 -6.67 6.90
N ARG A 62 4.71 -6.36 6.22
CA ARG A 62 6.04 -6.86 6.58
C ARG A 62 6.50 -6.36 7.96
N ASP A 63 6.30 -5.07 8.24
CA ASP A 63 6.60 -4.50 9.58
C ASP A 63 5.68 -5.09 10.66
N GLY A 64 4.43 -5.39 10.29
CA GLY A 64 3.42 -6.00 11.14
C GLY A 64 3.79 -7.39 11.67
N VAL A 65 4.68 -8.13 11.00
CA VAL A 65 5.21 -9.40 11.50
C VAL A 65 6.00 -9.21 12.79
N ARG A 66 6.74 -8.10 12.93
CA ARG A 66 7.58 -7.84 14.10
C ARG A 66 6.83 -7.15 15.22
N HIS A 67 6.00 -6.18 14.87
CA HIS A 67 5.46 -5.25 15.86
C HIS A 67 3.92 -5.18 15.85
N GLY A 68 3.25 -5.84 14.89
CA GLY A 68 1.82 -5.67 14.61
C GLY A 68 1.53 -4.47 13.70
N LEU A 69 0.30 -4.34 13.21
CA LEU A 69 -0.17 -3.16 12.48
C LEU A 69 -0.63 -2.10 13.47
N TRP A 70 -0.16 -0.87 13.29
CA TRP A 70 -0.70 0.29 13.99
C TRP A 70 -1.92 0.82 13.23
N VAL A 71 -3.10 0.76 13.85
CA VAL A 71 -4.36 1.24 13.31
C VAL A 71 -4.88 2.34 14.23
N CYS A 72 -4.72 3.60 13.84
CA CYS A 72 -5.31 4.72 14.59
C CYS A 72 -6.82 4.81 14.32
N PRO A 73 -7.69 5.05 15.32
CA PRO A 73 -7.40 5.28 16.75
C PRO A 73 -7.33 4.01 17.61
N PHE A 74 -7.54 2.82 17.03
CA PHE A 74 -7.66 1.53 17.73
C PHE A 74 -6.35 1.01 18.38
N GLY A 75 -5.20 1.59 18.07
CA GLY A 75 -3.91 1.23 18.64
C GLY A 75 -3.16 0.18 17.81
N ASN A 76 -2.28 -0.60 18.46
CA ASN A 76 -1.49 -1.62 17.79
C ASN A 76 -2.22 -2.96 17.85
N THR A 77 -2.28 -3.65 16.71
CA THR A 77 -2.69 -5.06 16.65
C THR A 77 -1.55 -5.97 17.15
N THR A 78 -1.86 -7.23 17.43
CA THR A 78 -0.84 -8.24 17.74
C THR A 78 0.06 -8.49 16.52
N PRO A 79 1.31 -8.95 16.73
CA PRO A 79 2.18 -9.32 15.63
C PRO A 79 1.53 -10.32 14.68
N ILE A 80 1.67 -10.08 13.39
CA ILE A 80 1.10 -10.92 12.33
C ILE A 80 1.78 -12.30 12.38
N SER A 81 0.99 -13.36 12.44
CA SER A 81 1.52 -14.73 12.33
C SER A 81 2.15 -14.96 10.95
N TYR A 82 3.19 -15.80 10.89
CA TYR A 82 3.94 -16.04 9.66
C TYR A 82 3.04 -16.47 8.49
N TRP A 83 2.10 -17.40 8.73
CA TRP A 83 1.16 -17.85 7.71
C TRP A 83 0.22 -16.73 7.24
N LEU A 84 -0.23 -15.87 8.16
CA LEU A 84 -1.07 -14.73 7.80
C LEU A 84 -0.29 -13.70 6.97
N TYR A 85 0.99 -13.48 7.27
CA TYR A 85 1.89 -12.68 6.44
C TYR A 85 2.02 -13.22 5.02
N VAL A 86 2.30 -14.53 4.87
CA VAL A 86 2.45 -15.17 3.56
C VAL A 86 1.15 -15.08 2.76
N THR A 87 0.03 -15.44 3.38
CA THR A 87 -1.29 -15.39 2.74
C THR A 87 -1.65 -13.98 2.28
N ILE A 88 -1.49 -12.97 3.14
CA ILE A 88 -1.79 -11.58 2.75
C ILE A 88 -0.86 -11.14 1.61
N THR A 89 0.45 -11.38 1.73
CA THR A 89 1.41 -10.93 0.71
C THR A 89 1.16 -11.59 -0.64
N ALA A 90 0.79 -12.87 -0.67
CA ALA A 90 0.45 -13.60 -1.89
C ALA A 90 -0.88 -13.14 -2.51
N THR A 91 -1.88 -12.82 -1.68
CA THR A 91 -3.23 -12.46 -2.15
C THR A 91 -3.40 -10.97 -2.44
N LEU A 92 -2.54 -10.10 -1.91
CA LEU A 92 -2.63 -8.64 -2.04
C LEU A 92 -2.67 -8.15 -3.51
N PRO A 93 -1.85 -8.68 -4.45
CA PRO A 93 -1.91 -8.25 -5.85
C PRO A 93 -3.23 -8.64 -6.53
N HIS A 94 -3.76 -9.84 -6.23
CA HIS A 94 -5.04 -10.30 -6.77
C HIS A 94 -6.19 -9.45 -6.26
N LEU A 95 -6.22 -9.15 -4.95
CA LEU A 95 -7.19 -8.23 -4.37
C LEU A 95 -7.11 -6.86 -5.05
N CYS A 96 -5.90 -6.33 -5.26
CA CYS A 96 -5.71 -5.07 -5.97
C CYS A 96 -6.26 -5.11 -7.40
N SER A 97 -6.00 -6.19 -8.15
CA SER A 97 -6.54 -6.37 -9.51
C SER A 97 -8.07 -6.37 -9.53
N VAL A 98 -8.71 -7.10 -8.61
CA VAL A 98 -10.17 -7.12 -8.48
C VAL A 98 -10.71 -5.75 -8.15
N LEU A 99 -10.09 -5.02 -7.22
CA LEU A 99 -10.50 -3.66 -6.88
C LEU A 99 -10.32 -2.69 -8.06
N MET A 100 -9.22 -2.78 -8.81
CA MET A 100 -8.98 -2.00 -10.02
C MET A 100 -10.04 -2.27 -11.10
N TYR A 101 -10.51 -3.51 -11.22
CA TYR A 101 -11.63 -3.87 -12.07
C TYR A 101 -12.92 -3.20 -11.60
N LEU A 102 -13.27 -3.34 -10.31
CA LEU A 102 -14.49 -2.75 -9.74
C LEU A 102 -14.52 -1.22 -9.83
N THR A 103 -13.37 -0.55 -9.73
CA THR A 103 -13.30 0.91 -9.86
C THR A 103 -13.18 1.41 -11.30
N GLY A 104 -13.26 0.51 -12.29
CA GLY A 104 -13.11 0.83 -13.72
C GLY A 104 -11.70 1.28 -14.13
N THR A 105 -10.71 1.16 -13.23
CA THR A 105 -9.32 1.53 -13.51
C THR A 105 -8.71 0.57 -14.53
N ARG A 106 -9.04 -0.72 -14.44
CA ARG A 106 -8.56 -1.76 -15.36
C ARG A 106 -9.03 -1.52 -16.79
N ASP A 107 -10.29 -1.15 -16.99
CA ASP A 107 -10.85 -0.84 -18.31
C ASP A 107 -10.17 0.40 -18.92
N MET A 108 -9.91 1.42 -18.10
CA MET A 108 -9.22 2.64 -18.53
C MET A 108 -7.76 2.39 -18.93
N ILE A 109 -7.07 1.46 -18.26
CA ILE A 109 -5.70 1.05 -18.62
C ILE A 109 -5.72 0.21 -19.90
N SER A 110 -6.62 -0.77 -19.99
CA SER A 110 -6.71 -1.70 -21.13
C SER A 110 -7.11 -1.00 -22.43
N THR A 111 -8.17 -0.18 -22.40
CA THR A 111 -8.68 0.53 -23.59
C THR A 111 -7.70 1.59 -24.12
N LYS A 112 -6.96 2.27 -23.24
CA LYS A 112 -6.11 3.40 -23.64
C LYS A 112 -4.65 3.04 -23.89
N HIS A 113 -4.12 2.01 -23.22
CA HIS A 113 -2.70 1.62 -23.34
C HIS A 113 -2.51 0.26 -24.01
N GLY A 114 -3.57 -0.45 -24.38
CA GLY A 114 -3.49 -1.77 -25.03
C GLY A 114 -2.90 -2.86 -24.13
N VAL A 115 -2.74 -2.58 -22.82
CA VAL A 115 -2.22 -3.54 -21.85
C VAL A 115 -3.38 -4.37 -21.33
N ALA A 116 -3.52 -5.59 -21.86
CA ALA A 116 -4.36 -6.61 -21.24
C ALA A 116 -3.71 -7.03 -19.92
N ILE A 117 -4.31 -6.63 -18.80
CA ILE A 117 -3.90 -7.11 -17.49
C ILE A 117 -4.59 -8.47 -17.28
N ASP A 118 -4.13 -9.52 -17.94
CA ASP A 118 -4.61 -10.88 -17.63
C ASP A 118 -3.96 -11.32 -16.31
N VAL A 119 -4.81 -11.76 -15.38
CA VAL A 119 -4.43 -12.32 -14.07
C VAL A 119 -4.96 -13.73 -14.00
#